data_AF-A0A8S0FUR4-F1
#
_entry.id   AF-A0A8S0FUR4-F1
#
_cell.length_a   1.000
_cell.length_b   1.000
_cell.length_c   1.000
_cell.angle_alpha   90.00
_cell.angle_beta   90.00
_cell.angle_gamma   90.00
#
_symmetry.space_group_name_H-M   'P 1'
#
loop_
_entity.id
_entity.type
_entity.pdbx_description
1 polymer ?
#
loop_
_entity_poly.entity_id
_entity_poly.type
_entity_poly.pdbx_seq_one_letter_code
_entity_poly.pdbx_strand_id
1 'polypeptide(L)'
;MINAIYNDKQAEHYVNIPHHGHIDNIPADWAVEMTCTLGRDGATPHPRITHFDDKVMGLIHTIKGFEIAASNAALSGEFNDVLLALNLSPLVHSDRDAELLAREMILAHEKWLPNFADCIAELKKAH
;
A
#
# COMPACT_ATOMS: atom_id res chain seq x y z
N MET A 1 -4.98 -7.66 -19.42
CA MET A 1 -4.92 -8.66 -18.33
C MET A 1 -5.85 -9.85 -18.58
N ILE A 2 -7.17 -9.75 -18.39
CA ILE A 2 -8.10 -10.91 -18.46
C ILE A 2 -7.96 -11.72 -19.75
N ASN A 3 -7.90 -11.04 -20.90
CA ASN A 3 -7.69 -11.66 -22.20
C ASN A 3 -6.36 -12.43 -22.32
N ALA A 4 -5.29 -11.94 -21.68
CA ALA A 4 -3.98 -12.58 -21.71
C ALA A 4 -3.97 -13.85 -20.86
N ILE A 5 -4.62 -13.81 -19.69
CA ILE A 5 -4.78 -14.97 -18.82
C ILE A 5 -5.67 -16.02 -19.48
N TYR A 6 -6.85 -15.60 -19.96
CA TYR A 6 -7.85 -16.52 -20.53
C TYR A 6 -7.36 -17.21 -21.80
N ASN A 7 -6.69 -16.48 -22.70
CA ASN A 7 -6.20 -17.02 -23.97
C ASN A 7 -4.71 -17.40 -23.94
N ASP A 8 -4.11 -17.52 -22.75
CA ASP A 8 -2.71 -17.90 -22.56
C ASP A 8 -1.73 -17.15 -23.48
N LYS A 9 -1.87 -15.82 -23.55
CA LYS A 9 -1.15 -15.02 -24.55
C LYS A 9 0.35 -14.91 -24.30
N GLN A 10 0.81 -15.28 -23.10
CA GLN A 10 2.21 -15.11 -22.68
C GLN A 10 2.70 -13.68 -22.93
N ALA A 11 1.83 -12.70 -22.64
CA ALA A 11 2.06 -11.30 -22.97
C ALA A 11 2.67 -10.56 -21.76
N GLU A 12 3.56 -9.61 -22.03
CA GLU A 12 4.13 -8.77 -20.97
C GLU A 12 3.13 -7.72 -20.48
N HIS A 13 2.95 -7.62 -19.17
CA HIS A 13 2.19 -6.57 -18.51
C HIS A 13 2.90 -6.10 -17.24
N TYR A 14 2.69 -4.84 -16.88
CA TYR A 14 3.03 -4.33 -15.54
C TYR A 14 1.84 -4.61 -14.62
N VAL A 15 2.09 -5.32 -13.53
CA VAL A 15 1.06 -5.74 -12.57
C VAL A 15 1.61 -5.76 -11.15
N ASN A 16 0.72 -5.54 -10.18
CA ASN A 16 1.01 -5.69 -8.76
C ASN A 16 0.96 -7.17 -8.37
N ILE A 17 2.04 -7.69 -7.80
CA ILE A 17 2.14 -9.08 -7.35
C ILE A 17 2.94 -9.17 -6.03
N PRO A 18 2.67 -10.18 -5.19
CA PRO A 18 3.65 -10.60 -4.18
C PRO A 18 4.86 -11.21 -4.91
N HIS A 19 6.05 -10.64 -4.74
CA HIS A 19 7.22 -11.08 -5.52
C HIS A 19 7.91 -12.31 -4.95
N HIS A 20 7.62 -12.70 -3.70
CA HIS A 20 8.14 -13.93 -3.07
C HIS A 20 9.66 -14.11 -3.19
N GLY A 21 10.41 -13.02 -3.03
CA GLY A 21 11.87 -13.02 -3.11
C GLY A 21 12.46 -12.95 -4.52
N HIS A 22 11.65 -12.71 -5.55
CA HIS A 22 12.15 -12.48 -6.91
C HIS A 22 13.07 -11.26 -7.02
N ILE A 23 12.79 -10.22 -6.22
CA ILE A 23 13.70 -9.10 -5.97
C ILE A 23 14.48 -9.39 -4.69
N ASP A 24 15.80 -9.40 -4.77
CA ASP A 24 16.71 -9.85 -3.70
C ASP A 24 17.02 -8.79 -2.63
N ASN A 25 16.87 -7.50 -2.94
CA ASN A 25 17.21 -6.38 -2.06
C ASN A 25 16.00 -5.75 -1.33
N ILE A 26 14.84 -6.42 -1.33
CA ILE A 26 13.66 -6.07 -0.54
C ILE A 26 13.04 -7.30 0.16
N PRO A 27 12.25 -7.11 1.24
CA PRO A 27 11.56 -8.22 1.91
C PRO A 27 10.61 -9.00 1.00
N ALA A 28 10.68 -10.33 1.05
CA ALA A 28 9.99 -11.24 0.13
C ALA A 28 8.44 -11.23 0.22
N ASP A 29 7.90 -10.69 1.31
CA ASP A 29 6.47 -10.56 1.59
C ASP A 29 5.86 -9.27 1.03
N TRP A 30 6.65 -8.41 0.40
CA TRP A 30 6.16 -7.18 -0.19
C TRP A 30 5.42 -7.43 -1.52
N ALA A 31 4.37 -6.64 -1.74
CA ALA A 31 3.79 -6.48 -3.07
C ALA A 31 4.57 -5.42 -3.85
N VAL A 32 4.85 -5.69 -5.13
CA VAL A 32 5.53 -4.78 -6.05
C VAL A 32 4.80 -4.73 -7.38
N GLU A 33 4.90 -3.59 -8.08
CA GLU A 33 4.49 -3.48 -9.47
C GLU A 33 5.71 -3.71 -10.37
N MET A 34 5.66 -4.74 -11.20
CA MET A 34 6.75 -5.05 -12.13
C MET A 34 6.28 -5.72 -13.41
N THR A 35 7.17 -5.75 -14.41
CA THR A 35 6.91 -6.50 -15.65
C THR A 35 6.78 -7.98 -15.34
N CYS A 36 5.66 -8.57 -15.73
CA CYS A 36 5.38 -9.98 -15.64
C CYS A 36 4.92 -10.52 -16.99
N THR A 37 5.21 -11.78 -17.26
CA THR A 37 4.58 -12.54 -18.34
C THR A 37 3.24 -13.08 -17.84
N LEU A 38 2.15 -12.72 -18.52
CA LEU A 38 0.80 -13.16 -18.18
C LEU A 38 0.33 -14.24 -19.13
N GLY A 39 -0.02 -15.39 -18.56
CA GLY A 39 -0.61 -16.53 -19.24
C GLY A 39 -1.67 -17.20 -18.37
N ARG A 40 -2.01 -18.45 -18.71
CA ARG A 40 -3.07 -19.19 -18.01
C ARG A 40 -2.79 -19.43 -16.52
N ASP A 41 -1.52 -19.51 -16.14
CA ASP A 41 -1.06 -19.73 -14.77
C ASP A 41 -0.96 -18.43 -13.95
N GLY A 42 -1.41 -17.30 -14.53
CA GLY A 42 -1.37 -15.98 -13.90
C GLY A 42 -0.15 -15.17 -14.32
N ALA A 43 0.34 -14.33 -13.40
CA ALA A 43 1.47 -13.44 -13.63
C ALA A 43 2.76 -14.07 -13.10
N THR A 44 3.75 -14.23 -13.99
CA THR A 44 5.10 -14.67 -13.62
C THR A 44 6.06 -13.49 -13.75
N PRO A 45 6.82 -13.10 -12.71
CA PRO A 45 7.80 -12.02 -12.80
C PRO A 45 8.78 -12.21 -13.96
N HIS A 46 9.07 -11.16 -14.71
CA HIS A 46 10.04 -11.24 -15.81
C HIS A 46 11.48 -11.38 -15.25
N PRO A 47 12.34 -12.27 -15.79
CA PRO A 47 13.67 -12.57 -15.23
C PRO A 47 14.71 -11.44 -15.38
N ARG A 48 14.35 -10.34 -16.05
CA ARG A 48 15.26 -9.20 -16.34
C ARG A 48 15.48 -8.30 -15.13
N ILE A 49 14.56 -8.30 -14.17
CA ILE A 49 14.65 -7.46 -12.97
C ILE A 49 14.57 -8.39 -11.77
N THR A 50 15.68 -8.54 -11.08
CA THR A 50 15.82 -9.34 -9.84
C THR A 50 16.43 -8.53 -8.70
N HIS A 51 16.77 -7.26 -8.96
CA HIS A 51 17.43 -6.34 -8.03
C HIS A 51 17.03 -4.91 -8.44
N PHE A 52 16.59 -4.08 -7.50
CA PHE A 52 16.34 -2.67 -7.78
C PHE A 52 17.61 -1.84 -7.66
N ASP A 53 17.72 -0.73 -8.40
CA ASP A 53 18.89 0.16 -8.31
C ASP A 53 18.99 0.72 -6.88
N ASP A 54 20.13 0.48 -6.23
CA ASP A 54 20.42 0.92 -4.86
C ASP A 54 20.16 2.42 -4.63
N LYS A 55 20.29 3.24 -5.69
CA LYS A 55 20.07 4.69 -5.62
C LYS A 55 18.63 5.08 -5.29
N VAL A 56 17.64 4.22 -5.60
CA VAL A 56 16.22 4.51 -5.37
C VAL A 56 15.65 3.83 -4.12
N MET A 57 16.46 3.04 -3.41
CA MET A 57 16.01 2.22 -2.29
C MET A 57 15.42 3.03 -1.14
N GLY A 58 15.99 4.21 -0.84
CA GLY A 58 15.42 5.09 0.18
C GLY A 58 13.98 5.48 -0.12
N LEU A 59 13.65 5.77 -1.38
CA LEU A 59 12.30 6.15 -1.80
C LEU A 59 11.34 4.94 -1.73
N ILE A 60 11.77 3.78 -2.22
CA ILE A 60 10.98 2.54 -2.17
C ILE A 60 10.60 2.22 -0.73
N HIS A 61 11.57 2.22 0.20
CA HIS A 61 11.30 1.94 1.61
C HIS A 61 10.41 2.99 2.28
N THR A 62 10.55 4.26 1.90
CA THR A 62 9.71 5.34 2.45
C THR A 62 8.24 5.14 2.07
N ILE A 63 7.96 4.96 0.78
CA ILE A 63 6.59 4.73 0.30
C ILE A 63 6.04 3.41 0.83
N LYS A 64 6.86 2.34 0.86
CA LYS A 64 6.40 1.05 1.35
C LYS A 64 6.07 1.06 2.84
N GLY A 65 6.85 1.77 3.64
CA GLY A 65 6.55 1.98 5.06
C GLY A 65 5.19 2.65 5.27
N PHE A 66 4.90 3.68 4.48
CA PHE A 66 3.57 4.31 4.45
C PHE A 66 2.46 3.33 4.05
N GLU A 67 2.62 2.58 2.94
CA GLU A 67 1.61 1.61 2.47
C GLU A 67 1.27 0.56 3.51
N ILE A 68 2.29 0.01 4.19
CA ILE A 68 2.10 -1.01 5.23
C ILE A 68 1.39 -0.40 6.44
N ALA A 69 1.82 0.77 6.92
CA ALA A 69 1.18 1.44 8.05
C ALA A 69 -0.28 1.81 7.75
N ALA A 70 -0.56 2.33 6.55
CA ALA A 70 -1.91 2.66 6.10
C ALA A 70 -2.81 1.41 5.98
N SER A 71 -2.26 0.30 5.49
CA SER A 71 -2.97 -0.98 5.41
C SER A 71 -3.31 -1.51 6.81
N ASN A 72 -2.37 -1.42 7.75
CA ASN A 72 -2.62 -1.80 9.14
C ASN A 72 -3.68 -0.91 9.78
N ALA A 73 -3.63 0.40 9.57
CA ALA A 73 -4.64 1.33 10.06
C ALA A 73 -6.04 1.04 9.49
N ALA A 74 -6.13 0.69 8.20
CA ALA A 74 -7.40 0.31 7.59
C ALA A 74 -8.01 -0.97 8.18
N LEU A 75 -7.16 -1.89 8.65
CA LEU A 75 -7.57 -3.13 9.32
C LEU A 75 -7.91 -2.92 10.80
N SER A 76 -7.08 -2.15 11.53
CA SER A 76 -7.28 -1.92 12.96
C SER A 76 -8.41 -0.94 13.25
N GLY A 77 -8.61 0.07 12.40
CA GLY A 77 -9.58 1.14 12.63
C GLY A 77 -9.16 2.15 13.70
N GLU A 78 -7.91 2.06 14.18
CA GLU A 78 -7.41 2.86 15.29
C GLU A 78 -6.87 4.21 14.84
N PHE A 79 -7.19 5.27 15.59
CA PHE A 79 -6.78 6.64 15.23
C PHE A 79 -5.25 6.80 15.19
N ASN A 80 -4.55 6.24 16.18
CA ASN A 80 -3.10 6.35 16.28
C ASN A 80 -2.36 5.63 15.13
N ASP A 81 -2.94 4.56 14.59
CA ASP A 81 -2.36 3.87 13.43
C ASP A 81 -2.50 4.72 12.16
N VAL A 82 -3.60 5.46 12.03
CA VAL A 82 -3.77 6.45 10.94
C VAL A 82 -2.75 7.59 11.09
N LEU A 83 -2.53 8.10 12.31
CA LEU A 83 -1.50 9.13 12.55
C LEU A 83 -0.11 8.63 12.18
N LEU A 84 0.24 7.40 12.57
CA LEU A 84 1.51 6.79 12.19
C LEU A 84 1.64 6.72 10.67
N ALA A 85 0.61 6.23 9.97
CA ALA A 85 0.62 6.16 8.52
C ALA A 85 0.83 7.56 7.90
N LEU A 86 0.03 8.56 8.28
CA LEU A 86 0.16 9.90 7.73
C LEU A 86 1.55 10.51 7.99
N ASN A 87 2.12 10.34 9.19
CA ASN A 87 3.46 10.84 9.50
C ASN A 87 4.59 10.12 8.73
N LEU A 88 4.37 8.91 8.24
CA LEU A 88 5.32 8.21 7.36
C LEU A 88 5.20 8.65 5.89
N SER A 89 4.12 9.34 5.52
CA SER A 89 3.94 9.83 4.15
C SER A 89 4.91 10.99 3.88
N PRO A 90 5.68 10.96 2.78
CA PRO A 90 6.61 12.05 2.45
C PRO A 90 5.91 13.37 2.08
N LEU A 91 4.58 13.36 1.94
CA LEU A 91 3.76 14.53 1.63
C LEU A 91 3.20 15.23 2.88
N VAL A 92 3.39 14.64 4.05
CA VAL A 92 2.96 15.20 5.33
C VAL A 92 4.19 15.69 6.08
N HIS A 93 4.20 16.97 6.44
CA HIS A 93 5.38 17.63 7.01
C HIS A 93 5.19 18.07 8.48
N SER A 94 4.04 17.77 9.07
CA SER A 94 3.64 18.25 10.40
C SER A 94 2.70 17.24 11.05
N ASP A 95 3.06 16.80 12.24
CA ASP A 95 2.24 15.90 13.06
C ASP A 95 0.88 16.53 13.41
N ARG A 96 0.87 17.84 13.69
CA ARG A 96 -0.35 18.59 13.95
C ARG A 96 -1.28 18.59 12.73
N ASP A 97 -0.71 18.76 11.54
CA ASP A 97 -1.51 18.79 10.31
C ASP A 97 -1.99 17.37 9.95
N ALA A 98 -1.20 16.34 10.27
CA ALA A 98 -1.59 14.94 10.18
C ALA A 98 -2.79 14.62 11.10
N GLU A 99 -2.78 15.09 12.34
CA GLU A 99 -3.87 14.87 13.29
C GLU A 99 -5.17 15.52 12.84
N LEU A 100 -5.09 16.78 12.40
CA LEU A 100 -6.25 17.49 11.87
C LEU A 100 -6.82 16.76 10.65
N LEU A 101 -5.96 16.39 9.70
CA LEU A 101 -6.35 15.69 8.49
C LEU A 101 -6.98 14.33 8.80
N ALA A 102 -6.38 13.52 9.68
CA ALA A 102 -6.90 12.21 10.08
C ALA A 102 -8.33 12.34 10.63
N ARG A 103 -8.52 13.25 11.58
CA ARG A 103 -9.82 13.50 12.21
C ARG A 103 -10.87 13.93 11.20
N GLU A 104 -10.58 14.94 10.39
CA GLU A 104 -11.53 15.46 9.41
C GLU A 104 -11.87 14.42 8.35
N MET A 105 -10.89 13.65 7.86
CA MET A 105 -11.12 12.64 6.84
C MET A 105 -11.88 11.42 7.36
N ILE A 106 -11.61 10.96 8.57
CA ILE A 106 -12.37 9.86 9.19
C ILE A 106 -13.84 10.26 9.36
N LEU A 107 -14.11 11.44 9.91
CA LEU A 107 -15.48 11.93 10.10
C LEU A 107 -16.20 12.19 8.78
N ALA A 108 -15.53 12.78 7.79
CA ALA A 108 -16.11 13.03 6.47
C ALA A 108 -16.50 11.74 5.72
N HIS A 109 -15.79 10.64 5.99
CA HIS A 109 -16.01 9.34 5.32
C HIS A 109 -16.65 8.30 6.23
N GLU A 110 -17.28 8.70 7.34
CA GLU A 110 -17.82 7.78 8.35
C GLU A 110 -18.71 6.66 7.80
N LYS A 111 -19.47 6.97 6.75
CA LYS A 111 -20.37 6.01 6.07
C LYS A 111 -19.61 4.85 5.39
N TRP A 112 -18.37 5.07 5.00
CA TRP A 112 -17.54 4.15 4.22
C TRP A 112 -16.45 3.47 5.05
N LEU A 113 -16.34 3.82 6.34
CA LEU A 113 -15.28 3.34 7.23
C LEU A 113 -15.84 2.50 8.38
N PRO A 114 -16.43 1.32 8.10
CA PRO A 114 -17.06 0.49 9.13
C PRO A 114 -16.08 0.01 10.21
N ASN A 115 -14.81 -0.25 9.86
CA ASN A 115 -13.78 -0.64 10.83
C ASN A 115 -13.43 0.50 11.80
N PHE A 116 -13.73 1.75 11.47
CA PHE A 116 -13.45 2.92 12.30
C PHE A 116 -14.66 3.32 13.17
N ALA A 117 -15.71 2.50 13.28
CA ALA A 117 -16.94 2.88 13.97
C ALA A 117 -16.71 3.36 15.42
N ASP A 118 -15.88 2.64 16.17
CA ASP A 118 -15.52 3.01 17.55
C ASP A 118 -14.66 4.29 17.59
N CYS A 119 -13.68 4.40 16.69
CA CYS A 119 -12.88 5.61 16.53
C CYS A 119 -13.76 6.84 16.22
N ILE A 120 -14.71 6.72 15.29
CA ILE A 120 -15.65 7.78 14.91
C ILE A 120 -16.52 8.17 16.11
N ALA A 121 -17.00 7.19 16.89
CA ALA A 121 -17.80 7.46 18.08
C ALA A 121 -17.02 8.26 19.11
N GLU A 122 -15.75 7.95 19.35
CA GLU A 122 -14.87 8.72 20.24
C GLU A 122 -14.57 10.12 19.70
N LEU A 123 -14.25 10.23 18.40
CA LEU A 123 -13.96 11.53 17.77
C LEU A 123 -15.17 12.48 17.82
N LYS A 124 -16.40 11.96 17.70
CA LYS A 124 -17.63 12.75 17.82
C LYS A 124 -17.94 13.21 19.25
N LYS A 125 -17.48 12.48 20.28
CA LYS A 125 -17.65 12.90 21.69
C LYS A 125 -16.72 14.06 22.07
N ALA A 126 -15.58 14.15 21.40
CA ALA A 126 -14.59 15.20 21.62
C ALA A 126 -14.93 16.53 20.90
N HIS A 127 -16.08 16.61 20.24
CA HIS A 127 -16.59 17.78 19.53
C HIS A 127 -17.79 18.39 20.26
#